data_AF-A0A0B1XWQ7-F1
#
_entry.id   AF-A0A0B1XWQ7-F1
#
_cell.length_a   1.000
_cell.length_b   1.000
_cell.length_c   1.000
_cell.angle_alpha   90.00
_cell.angle_beta   90.00
_cell.angle_gamma   90.00
#
_symmetry.space_group_name_H-M   'P 1'
#
loop_
_entity.id
_entity.type
_entity.pdbx_description
1 polymer ?
#
loop_
_entity_poly.entity_id
_entity_poly.type
_entity_poly.pdbx_seq_one_letter_code
_entity_poly.pdbx_strand_id
1 'polypeptide(L)'
;MTHDPVSQRKQETPDDFALNREAIRWLASLPEDVRPIELGRKFPRIINTIAAKWVDFIGCRRYLDSLQMDDRGGRQGFPFEVVQEICTLREHFDSLYPPDKDLWQKAIDADKR
;
A
#
# COMPACT_ATOMS: atom_id res chain seq x y z
N MET A 1 -2.48 -37.57 -15.32
CA MET A 1 -1.46 -36.50 -15.20
C MET A 1 -2.03 -35.46 -14.26
N THR A 2 -1.64 -35.52 -12.99
CA THR A 2 -2.08 -34.59 -11.94
C THR A 2 -1.22 -33.33 -12.04
N HIS A 3 -1.84 -32.16 -12.21
CA HIS A 3 -1.14 -30.88 -12.12
C HIS A 3 -1.05 -30.49 -10.65
N ASP A 4 0.14 -30.61 -10.06
CA ASP A 4 0.48 -30.08 -8.73
C ASP A 4 0.67 -28.54 -8.80
N PRO A 5 -0.13 -27.72 -8.10
CA PRO A 5 -0.04 -26.25 -8.17
C PRO A 5 0.98 -25.64 -7.18
N VAL A 6 2.04 -26.36 -6.80
CA VAL A 6 2.91 -25.96 -5.66
C VAL A 6 4.10 -25.04 -6.06
N SER A 7 4.34 -24.79 -7.35
CA SER A 7 5.57 -24.10 -7.80
C SER A 7 5.34 -22.70 -8.36
N GLN A 8 4.75 -21.80 -7.57
CA GLN A 8 5.01 -20.35 -7.71
C GLN A 8 5.29 -19.73 -6.34
N ARG A 9 6.27 -20.29 -5.60
CA ARG A 9 6.98 -19.47 -4.61
C ARG A 9 7.71 -18.38 -5.41
N LYS A 10 7.16 -17.17 -5.40
CA LYS A 10 7.84 -15.95 -5.85
C LYS A 10 9.22 -15.98 -5.20
N GLN A 11 10.28 -16.05 -6.00
CA GLN A 11 11.66 -16.13 -5.48
C GLN A 11 11.89 -14.91 -4.59
N GLU A 12 12.36 -15.14 -3.36
CA GLU A 12 12.68 -14.08 -2.42
C GLU A 12 13.80 -13.24 -3.03
N THR A 13 13.47 -11.98 -3.33
CA THR A 13 14.38 -11.00 -3.91
C THR A 13 15.06 -10.21 -2.80
N PRO A 14 16.22 -9.57 -3.05
CA PRO A 14 16.84 -8.67 -2.06
C PRO A 14 15.88 -7.58 -1.55
N ASP A 15 14.95 -7.15 -2.40
CA ASP A 15 13.89 -6.17 -2.11
C ASP A 15 12.84 -6.68 -1.12
N ASP A 16 12.82 -7.98 -0.81
CA ASP A 16 11.98 -8.54 0.25
C ASP A 16 12.54 -8.24 1.65
N PHE A 17 13.86 -7.96 1.75
CA PHE A 17 14.58 -7.76 3.02
C PHE A 17 15.20 -6.37 3.18
N ALA A 18 15.25 -5.56 2.12
CA ALA A 18 15.86 -4.23 2.16
C ALA A 18 15.09 -3.20 1.32
N LEU A 19 15.19 -1.93 1.74
CA LEU A 19 14.66 -0.82 0.95
C LEU A 19 15.55 -0.60 -0.29
N ASN A 20 14.93 -0.50 -1.45
CA ASN A 20 15.66 -0.18 -2.67
C ASN A 20 15.91 1.35 -2.77
N ARG A 21 16.76 1.75 -3.72
CA ARG A 21 17.18 3.15 -3.87
C ARG A 21 16.01 4.10 -4.18
N GLU A 22 14.99 3.63 -4.87
CA GLU A 22 13.81 4.44 -5.20
C GLU A 22 12.94 4.67 -3.96
N ALA A 23 12.72 3.61 -3.19
CA ALA A 23 12.01 3.65 -1.92
C ALA A 23 12.67 4.57 -0.89
N ILE A 24 14.00 4.53 -0.79
CA ILE A 24 14.76 5.43 0.10
C ILE A 24 14.56 6.89 -0.32
N ARG A 25 14.65 7.18 -1.62
CA ARG A 25 14.44 8.53 -2.14
C ARG A 25 13.00 9.01 -1.93
N TRP A 26 12.03 8.12 -2.12
CA TRP A 26 10.62 8.39 -1.86
C TRP A 26 10.37 8.69 -0.37
N LEU A 27 10.88 7.89 0.55
CA LEU A 27 10.78 8.16 2.00
C LEU A 27 11.36 9.53 2.36
N ALA A 28 12.52 9.87 1.81
CA ALA A 28 13.16 11.15 2.04
C ALA A 28 12.36 12.34 1.49
N SER A 29 11.50 12.13 0.50
CA SER A 29 10.63 13.17 -0.07
C SER A 29 9.36 13.43 0.75
N LEU A 30 8.99 12.51 1.64
CA LEU A 30 7.83 12.67 2.51
C LEU A 30 8.11 13.63 3.67
N PRO A 31 7.08 14.36 4.14
CA PRO A 31 7.12 15.06 5.43
C PRO A 31 7.52 14.11 6.58
N GLU A 32 8.20 14.64 7.58
CA GLU A 32 8.75 13.84 8.70
C GLU A 32 7.66 13.13 9.50
N ASP A 33 6.53 13.81 9.72
CA ASP A 33 5.35 13.32 10.44
C ASP A 33 4.55 12.24 9.66
N VAL A 34 4.74 12.15 8.35
CA VAL A 34 4.06 11.17 7.48
C VAL A 34 4.93 9.95 7.18
N ARG A 35 6.25 10.05 7.42
CA ARG A 35 7.21 9.04 6.99
C ARG A 35 6.99 7.72 7.76
N PRO A 36 6.73 6.60 7.07
CA PRO A 36 6.44 5.31 7.72
C PRO A 36 7.75 4.57 8.10
N ILE A 37 8.31 4.89 9.27
CA ILE A 37 9.62 4.40 9.73
C ILE A 37 9.57 2.93 10.14
N GLU A 38 8.63 2.57 11.02
CA GLU A 38 8.51 1.21 11.56
C GLU A 38 8.03 0.23 10.49
N LEU A 39 7.15 0.66 9.59
CA LEU A 39 6.75 -0.09 8.40
C LEU A 39 7.95 -0.34 7.47
N GLY A 40 8.80 0.66 7.22
CA GLY A 40 10.01 0.48 6.41
C GLY A 40 11.05 -0.43 7.05
N ARG A 41 11.16 -0.38 8.38
CA ARG A 41 12.07 -1.22 9.15
C ARG A 41 11.62 -2.68 9.20
N LYS A 42 10.32 -2.92 9.45
CA LYS A 42 9.77 -4.27 9.65
C LYS A 42 9.33 -4.92 8.34
N PHE A 43 8.91 -4.12 7.36
CA PHE A 43 8.31 -4.59 6.10
C PHE A 43 8.81 -3.80 4.87
N PRO A 44 10.12 -3.83 4.58
CA PRO A 44 10.73 -3.03 3.50
C PRO A 44 10.07 -3.26 2.14
N ARG A 45 9.65 -4.49 1.84
CA ARG A 45 8.92 -4.84 0.60
C ARG A 45 7.62 -4.04 0.39
N ILE A 46 6.93 -3.70 1.48
CA ILE A 46 5.68 -2.93 1.43
C ILE A 46 6.01 -1.51 1.02
N ILE A 47 7.04 -0.91 1.62
CA ILE A 47 7.52 0.42 1.25
C ILE A 47 8.03 0.44 -0.20
N ASN A 48 8.80 -0.56 -0.63
CA ASN A 48 9.24 -0.69 -2.02
C ASN A 48 8.05 -0.71 -2.99
N THR A 49 6.99 -1.46 -2.63
CA THR A 49 5.77 -1.55 -3.43
C THR A 49 5.00 -0.22 -3.46
N ILE A 50 4.89 0.47 -2.32
CA ILE A 50 4.22 1.78 -2.24
C ILE A 50 4.97 2.79 -3.11
N ALA A 51 6.29 2.90 -2.95
CA ALA A 51 7.11 3.83 -3.72
C ALA A 51 6.98 3.60 -5.23
N ALA A 52 7.01 2.35 -5.68
CA ALA A 52 6.84 1.98 -7.08
C ALA A 52 5.43 2.31 -7.62
N LYS A 53 4.41 2.25 -6.76
CA LYS A 53 3.00 2.51 -7.13
C LYS A 53 2.57 3.95 -6.91
N TRP A 54 3.35 4.78 -6.21
CA TRP A 54 2.91 6.10 -5.74
C TRP A 54 2.36 7.01 -6.84
N VAL A 55 2.91 6.89 -8.06
CA VAL A 55 2.47 7.64 -9.26
C VAL A 55 1.22 7.05 -9.94
N ASP A 56 0.89 5.79 -9.69
CA ASP A 56 -0.37 5.15 -10.09
C ASP A 56 -1.37 5.32 -8.96
N PHE A 57 -2.08 6.45 -8.95
CA PHE A 57 -2.86 6.86 -7.78
C PHE A 57 -3.97 5.85 -7.43
N ILE A 58 -4.59 5.23 -8.45
CA ILE A 58 -5.64 4.22 -8.28
C ILE A 58 -5.04 2.93 -7.71
N GLY A 59 -3.93 2.47 -8.27
CA GLY A 59 -3.25 1.26 -7.80
C GLY A 59 -2.65 1.43 -6.40
N CYS A 60 -2.07 2.59 -6.10
CA CYS A 60 -1.50 2.91 -4.79
C CYS A 60 -2.58 2.96 -3.72
N ARG A 61 -3.69 3.64 -3.99
CA ARG A 61 -4.84 3.67 -3.08
C ARG A 61 -5.35 2.28 -2.75
N ARG A 62 -5.65 1.48 -3.79
CA ARG A 62 -6.12 0.09 -3.60
C ARG A 62 -5.14 -0.74 -2.78
N TYR A 63 -3.85 -0.53 -2.99
CA TYR A 63 -2.82 -1.23 -2.22
C TYR A 63 -2.84 -0.79 -0.74
N LEU A 64 -2.86 0.51 -0.45
CA LEU A 64 -2.93 1.05 0.91
C LEU A 64 -4.22 0.62 1.64
N ASP A 65 -5.36 0.56 0.95
CA ASP A 65 -6.62 0.04 1.50
C ASP A 65 -6.49 -1.46 1.85
N SER A 66 -5.83 -2.23 0.98
CA SER A 66 -5.62 -3.67 1.20
C SER A 66 -4.67 -3.99 2.37
N LEU A 67 -3.84 -3.03 2.80
CA LEU A 67 -2.99 -3.17 3.97
C LEU A 67 -3.75 -2.94 5.28
N GLN A 68 -4.85 -2.19 5.23
CA GLN A 68 -5.70 -1.87 6.39
C GLN A 68 -6.80 -2.92 6.60
N MET A 69 -7.23 -3.59 5.53
CA MET A 69 -8.24 -4.65 5.62
C MET A 69 -7.64 -5.96 6.13
N ASP A 70 -8.05 -6.37 7.34
CA ASP A 70 -7.68 -7.61 8.02
C ASP A 70 -8.42 -8.87 7.50
N ASP A 71 -8.98 -8.82 6.29
CA ASP A 71 -9.94 -9.83 5.81
C ASP A 71 -9.27 -11.11 5.27
N ARG A 72 -8.08 -11.44 5.76
CA ARG A 72 -7.39 -12.70 5.42
C ARG A 72 -7.23 -13.53 6.66
N GLY A 73 -8.36 -14.11 7.09
CA GLY A 73 -8.47 -15.02 8.22
C GLY A 73 -7.24 -15.92 8.34
N GLY A 74 -6.52 -15.76 9.46
CA GLY A 74 -5.33 -16.53 9.80
C GLY A 74 -4.00 -15.77 9.81
N ARG A 75 -3.96 -14.47 9.49
CA ARG A 75 -2.75 -13.64 9.70
C ARG A 75 -2.80 -12.90 11.04
N GLN A 76 -1.67 -12.84 11.74
CA GLN A 76 -1.49 -11.84 12.78
C GLN A 76 -1.40 -10.48 12.06
N GLY A 77 -2.35 -9.59 12.33
CA GLY A 77 -2.37 -8.24 11.77
C GLY A 77 -1.08 -7.45 12.06
N PHE A 78 -1.03 -6.20 11.61
CA PHE A 78 0.14 -5.35 11.88
C PHE A 78 0.21 -4.93 13.36
N PRO A 79 1.42 -4.73 13.91
CA PRO A 79 1.59 -4.02 15.17
C PRO A 79 0.92 -2.64 15.11
N PHE A 80 0.43 -2.15 16.25
CA PHE A 80 -0.31 -0.88 16.32
C PHE A 80 0.46 0.30 15.69
N GLU A 81 1.76 0.43 15.96
CA GLU A 81 2.57 1.52 15.37
C GLU A 81 2.55 1.48 13.84
N VAL A 82 2.61 0.28 13.26
CA VAL A 82 2.62 0.09 11.81
C VAL A 82 1.25 0.42 11.21
N VAL A 83 0.16 0.08 11.90
CA VAL A 83 -1.19 0.48 11.50
C VAL A 83 -1.33 2.00 11.48
N GLN A 84 -0.84 2.68 12.53
CA GLN A 84 -0.88 4.15 12.60
C GLN A 84 -0.12 4.78 11.44
N GLU A 85 1.10 4.32 11.16
CA GLU A 85 1.89 4.82 10.02
C GLU A 85 1.19 4.60 8.68
N ILE A 86 0.54 3.44 8.48
CA ILE A 86 -0.24 3.17 7.26
C ILE A 86 -1.43 4.15 7.16
N CYS A 87 -2.14 4.41 8.26
CA CYS A 87 -3.25 5.36 8.29
C CYS A 87 -2.79 6.79 7.99
N THR A 88 -1.74 7.28 8.66
CA THR A 88 -1.18 8.62 8.42
C THR A 88 -0.71 8.77 6.97
N LEU A 89 -0.06 7.75 6.42
CA LEU A 89 0.36 7.76 5.02
C LEU A 89 -0.84 7.78 4.06
N ARG A 90 -1.91 7.03 4.37
CA ARG A 90 -3.16 7.01 3.58
C ARG A 90 -3.83 8.37 3.56
N GLU A 91 -3.93 9.02 4.72
CA GLU A 91 -4.51 10.36 4.86
C GLU A 91 -3.71 11.39 4.08
N HIS A 92 -2.37 11.36 4.17
CA HIS A 92 -1.51 12.21 3.37
C HIS A 92 -1.70 11.97 1.87
N PHE A 93 -1.76 10.71 1.45
CA PHE A 93 -2.00 10.35 0.07
C PHE A 93 -3.35 10.90 -0.43
N ASP A 94 -4.42 10.80 0.37
CA ASP A 94 -5.73 11.34 0.03
C ASP A 94 -5.78 12.87 0.01
N SER A 95 -4.94 13.54 0.81
CA SER A 95 -4.78 14.99 0.71
C SER A 95 -4.11 15.42 -0.59
N LEU A 96 -3.16 14.62 -1.13
CA LEU A 96 -2.48 14.90 -2.39
C LEU A 96 -3.33 14.50 -3.60
N TYR A 97 -4.03 13.38 -3.49
CA TYR A 97 -4.86 12.78 -4.53
C TYR A 97 -6.25 12.54 -3.97
N PRO A 98 -7.09 13.59 -3.85
CA PRO A 98 -8.44 13.44 -3.33
C PRO A 98 -9.18 12.33 -4.08
N PRO A 99 -9.96 11.48 -3.39
CA PRO A 99 -10.87 10.59 -4.08
C PRO A 99 -11.70 11.41 -5.04
N ASP A 100 -11.75 10.94 -6.29
CA ASP A 100 -12.62 11.54 -7.29
C ASP A 100 -14.06 11.39 -6.79
N LYS A 101 -14.51 12.43 -6.10
CA LYS A 101 -15.85 12.54 -5.53
C LYS A 101 -16.89 12.44 -6.65
N ASP A 102 -16.50 12.78 -7.88
CA ASP A 102 -17.35 12.66 -9.05
C ASP A 102 -17.63 11.22 -9.43
N LEU A 103 -16.87 10.21 -9.02
CA LEU A 103 -17.20 8.82 -9.40
C LEU A 103 -18.43 8.30 -8.66
N TRP A 104 -18.59 8.65 -7.39
CA TRP A 104 -19.81 8.32 -6.64
C TRP A 104 -20.98 9.20 -7.08
N GLN A 105 -20.74 10.48 -7.36
CA GLN A 105 -21.77 11.38 -7.90
C GLN A 105 -22.22 10.93 -9.30
N LYS A 106 -21.30 10.60 -10.21
CA LYS A 106 -21.60 10.06 -11.55
C LYS A 106 -22.29 8.71 -11.48
N ALA A 107 -21.93 7.83 -10.54
CA ALA A 107 -22.62 6.56 -10.37
C ALA A 107 -24.06 6.75 -9.85
N ILE A 108 -24.27 7.67 -8.90
CA ILE A 108 -25.60 8.04 -8.40
C ILE A 108 -26.44 8.73 -9.48
N ASP A 109 -25.82 9.58 -10.30
CA ASP A 109 -26.49 10.30 -11.39
C ASP A 109 -26.79 9.38 -12.59
N ALA A 110 -26.00 8.32 -12.80
CA ALA A 110 -26.23 7.30 -13.82
C ALA A 110 -27.40 6.36 -13.48
N ASP A 111 -27.66 6.10 -12.20
CA ASP A 111 -28.78 5.27 -11.72
C ASP A 111 -30.13 6.02 -11.74
N LYS A 112 -30.10 7.35 -11.87
CA LYS A 112 -31.29 8.21 -11.96
C LYS A 112 -31.79 8.47 -13.39
N ARG A 113 -31.24 7.81 -14.41
CA ARG A 113 -31.55 8.09 -15.82
C ARG A 113 -32.29 6.97 -16.53
#